data_AF-A0A1C5ME90-F1
#
_entry.id   AF-A0A1C5ME90-F1
#
_cell.length_a   1.000
_cell.length_b   1.000
_cell.length_c   1.000
_cell.angle_alpha   90.00
_cell.angle_beta   90.00
_cell.angle_gamma   90.00
#
_symmetry.space_group_name_H-M   'P 1'
#
loop_
_entity.id
_entity.type
_entity.pdbx_description
1 polymer ?
#
loop_
_entity_poly.entity_id
_entity_poly.type
_entity_poly.pdbx_seq_one_letter_code
_entity_poly.pdbx_strand_id
1 'polypeptide(L)'
;MKHAELVKWLKTLLLIVGAIGLVFFLWVFPVFGKEIARMDPARAYLYWPCLIFVWFSGVLLYTAFWFLWQICGEIAKDHSFCEKNAVNLGRISKIALVESVLCTVGTVVLFLLNAVRPIMLLIFVLLILVGFAVSLASAVAARLVQKASELKHDQDLTI
;
A
#
# COMPACT_ATOMS: atom_id res chain seq x y z
N MET A 1 -21.64 18.53 -1.41
CA MET A 1 -21.74 17.37 -0.49
C MET A 1 -21.12 17.77 0.84
N LYS A 2 -21.72 17.43 1.99
CA LYS A 2 -21.15 17.78 3.31
C LYS A 2 -19.87 16.97 3.55
N HIS A 3 -18.81 17.57 4.11
CA HIS A 3 -17.49 16.93 4.35
C HIS A 3 -17.59 15.55 5.01
N ALA A 4 -18.51 15.38 5.96
CA ALA A 4 -18.74 14.11 6.66
C ALA A 4 -19.22 12.95 5.73
N GLU A 5 -20.02 13.25 4.72
CA GLU A 5 -20.51 12.24 3.77
C GLU A 5 -19.37 11.72 2.89
N LEU A 6 -18.48 12.61 2.40
CA LEU A 6 -17.32 12.23 1.60
C LEU A 6 -16.38 11.28 2.36
N VAL A 7 -16.14 11.57 3.65
CA VAL A 7 -15.30 10.72 4.49
C VAL A 7 -15.92 9.36 4.75
N LYS A 8 -17.26 9.31 4.92
CA LYS A 8 -17.99 8.04 5.06
C LYS A 8 -17.85 7.19 3.80
N TRP A 9 -18.02 7.78 2.61
CA TRP A 9 -17.81 7.09 1.34
C TRP A 9 -16.38 6.57 1.19
N LEU A 10 -15.38 7.37 1.57
CA LEU A 10 -13.97 6.97 1.50
C LEU A 10 -13.68 5.78 2.42
N LYS A 11 -14.21 5.78 3.65
CA LYS A 11 -14.08 4.64 4.58
C LYS A 11 -14.80 3.39 4.07
N THR A 12 -16.00 3.53 3.53
CA THR A 12 -16.74 2.41 2.92
C THR A 12 -15.95 1.82 1.76
N LEU A 13 -15.40 2.65 0.88
CA LEU A 13 -14.56 2.21 -0.22
C LEU A 13 -13.32 1.46 0.28
N LEU A 14 -12.67 1.97 1.33
CA LEU A 14 -11.49 1.34 1.93
C LEU A 14 -11.80 -0.06 2.49
N LEU A 15 -12.98 -0.25 3.10
CA LEU A 15 -13.44 -1.57 3.55
C LEU A 15 -13.71 -2.53 2.40
N ILE A 16 -14.36 -2.06 1.33
CA ILE A 16 -14.67 -2.89 0.16
C ILE A 16 -13.37 -3.33 -0.51
N VAL A 17 -12.46 -2.40 -0.78
CA VAL A 17 -11.14 -2.70 -1.38
C VAL A 17 -10.34 -3.63 -0.45
N GLY A 18 -10.38 -3.38 0.86
CA GLY A 18 -9.73 -4.24 1.85
C GLY A 18 -10.30 -5.66 1.87
N ALA A 19 -11.61 -5.84 1.76
CA ALA A 19 -12.24 -7.16 1.72
C ALA A 19 -11.89 -7.91 0.43
N ILE A 20 -11.95 -7.23 -0.73
CA ILE A 20 -11.56 -7.80 -2.01
C ILE A 20 -10.09 -8.23 -1.97
N GLY A 21 -9.19 -7.37 -1.49
CA GLY A 21 -7.78 -7.69 -1.31
C GLY A 21 -7.57 -8.97 -0.50
N LEU A 22 -8.37 -9.19 0.55
CA LEU A 22 -8.21 -10.33 1.45
C LEU A 22 -8.53 -11.64 0.73
N VAL A 23 -9.59 -11.63 -0.08
CA VAL A 23 -9.94 -12.77 -0.96
C VAL A 23 -8.82 -13.05 -1.95
N PHE A 24 -8.19 -12.01 -2.51
CA PHE A 24 -7.05 -12.18 -3.40
C PHE A 24 -5.85 -12.84 -2.68
N PHE A 25 -5.44 -12.30 -1.53
CA PHE A 25 -4.29 -12.81 -0.76
C PHE A 25 -4.50 -14.22 -0.20
N LEU A 26 -5.70 -14.53 0.31
CA LEU A 26 -5.97 -15.80 1.00
C LEU A 26 -6.53 -16.91 0.10
N TRP A 27 -7.09 -16.57 -1.06
CA TRP A 27 -7.68 -17.55 -1.95
C TRP A 27 -7.07 -17.52 -3.34
N VAL A 28 -7.16 -16.39 -4.04
CA VAL A 28 -6.79 -16.30 -5.46
C VAL A 28 -5.31 -16.62 -5.67
N PHE A 29 -4.42 -15.97 -4.93
CA PHE A 29 -2.98 -16.20 -5.05
C PHE A 29 -2.55 -17.64 -4.70
N PRO A 30 -3.01 -18.24 -3.59
CA PRO A 30 -2.73 -19.65 -3.30
C PRO A 30 -3.20 -20.62 -4.40
N VAL A 31 -4.41 -20.43 -4.95
CA VAL A 31 -4.95 -21.30 -6.00
C VAL A 31 -4.16 -21.12 -7.29
N PHE A 32 -3.94 -19.87 -7.71
CA PHE A 32 -3.19 -19.57 -8.92
C PHE A 32 -1.74 -20.06 -8.84
N GLY A 33 -1.09 -19.90 -7.69
CA GLY A 33 0.26 -20.40 -7.45
C GLY A 33 0.35 -21.92 -7.52
N LYS A 34 -0.65 -22.65 -6.98
CA LYS A 34 -0.70 -24.12 -7.10
C LYS A 34 -0.84 -24.56 -8.55
N GLU A 35 -1.64 -23.86 -9.33
CA GLU A 35 -1.84 -24.19 -10.73
C GLU A 35 -0.57 -23.94 -11.56
N ILE A 36 0.15 -22.84 -11.31
CA ILE A 36 1.47 -22.61 -11.92
C ILE A 36 2.46 -23.73 -11.54
N ALA A 37 2.50 -24.14 -10.27
CA ALA A 37 3.39 -25.21 -9.80
C ALA A 37 3.06 -26.57 -10.43
N ARG A 38 1.80 -26.81 -10.82
CA ARG A 38 1.38 -28.02 -11.55
C ARG A 38 1.80 -27.98 -13.01
N MET A 39 1.72 -26.82 -13.65
CA MET A 39 2.10 -26.65 -15.06
C MET A 39 3.63 -26.71 -15.26
N ASP A 40 4.42 -26.28 -14.27
CA ASP A 40 5.89 -26.33 -14.30
C ASP A 40 6.44 -27.03 -13.04
N PRO A 41 6.44 -28.38 -13.01
CA PRO A 41 6.89 -29.14 -11.85
C PRO A 41 8.36 -28.89 -11.48
N ALA A 42 9.20 -28.54 -12.46
CA ALA A 42 10.61 -28.23 -12.22
C ALA A 42 10.79 -26.98 -11.34
N ARG A 43 9.80 -26.10 -11.31
CA ARG A 43 9.79 -24.86 -10.52
C ARG A 43 8.75 -24.84 -9.41
N ALA A 44 8.11 -25.98 -9.12
CA ALA A 44 7.11 -26.09 -8.05
C ALA A 44 7.67 -25.69 -6.67
N TYR A 45 8.98 -25.80 -6.45
CA TYR A 45 9.65 -25.37 -5.22
C TYR A 45 9.53 -23.86 -4.96
N LEU A 46 9.29 -23.03 -5.99
CA LEU A 46 9.08 -21.58 -5.85
C LEU A 46 7.70 -21.22 -5.29
N TYR A 47 6.75 -22.15 -5.26
CA TYR A 47 5.40 -21.89 -4.79
C TYR A 47 5.37 -21.32 -3.37
N TRP A 48 6.00 -22.00 -2.42
CA TRP A 48 6.00 -21.59 -1.01
C TRP A 48 6.75 -20.27 -0.77
N PRO A 49 7.99 -20.09 -1.27
CA PRO A 49 8.69 -18.82 -1.17
C PRO A 49 7.89 -17.64 -1.75
N CYS A 50 7.33 -17.80 -2.94
CA CYS A 50 6.52 -16.74 -3.58
C CYS A 50 5.23 -16.47 -2.81
N LEU A 51 4.57 -17.50 -2.28
CA LEU A 51 3.33 -17.32 -1.52
C LEU A 51 3.57 -16.59 -0.21
N ILE A 52 4.63 -16.96 0.53
CA ILE A 52 5.04 -16.28 1.76
C ILE A 52 5.37 -14.82 1.46
N PHE A 53 6.09 -14.55 0.37
CA PHE A 53 6.39 -13.20 -0.07
C PHE A 53 5.11 -12.38 -0.35
N VAL A 54 4.15 -12.96 -1.09
CA VAL A 54 2.86 -12.32 -1.37
C VAL A 54 2.08 -12.01 -0.10
N TRP A 55 2.05 -12.93 0.87
CA TRP A 55 1.39 -12.69 2.16
C TRP A 55 2.08 -11.60 2.97
N PHE A 56 3.42 -11.57 2.98
CA PHE A 56 4.18 -10.52 3.63
C PHE A 56 3.89 -9.13 3.01
N SER A 57 3.87 -9.04 1.69
CA SER A 57 3.45 -7.82 0.98
C SER A 57 2.01 -7.43 1.30
N GLY A 58 1.12 -8.42 1.45
CA GLY A 58 -0.25 -8.20 1.92
C GLY A 58 -0.29 -7.53 3.30
N VAL A 59 0.50 -8.01 4.27
CA VAL A 59 0.59 -7.41 5.60
C VAL A 59 1.05 -5.95 5.54
N LEU A 60 2.06 -5.64 4.72
CA LEU A 60 2.50 -4.25 4.50
C LEU A 60 1.38 -3.37 3.94
N LEU A 61 0.64 -3.87 2.94
CA LEU A 61 -0.48 -3.15 2.34
C LEU A 61 -1.61 -2.89 3.36
N TYR A 62 -2.00 -3.89 4.15
CA TYR A 62 -3.02 -3.70 5.20
C TYR A 62 -2.56 -2.74 6.31
N THR A 63 -1.26 -2.70 6.59
CA THR A 63 -0.69 -1.73 7.53
C THR A 63 -0.82 -0.30 6.98
N ALA A 64 -0.61 -0.09 5.67
CA ALA A 64 -0.87 1.20 5.03
C ALA A 64 -2.36 1.58 5.05
N PHE A 65 -3.26 0.61 4.81
CA PHE A 65 -4.71 0.81 4.89
C PHE A 65 -5.15 1.23 6.29
N TRP A 66 -4.54 0.65 7.33
CA TRP A 66 -4.82 1.03 8.70
C TRP A 66 -4.46 2.50 8.99
N PHE A 67 -3.30 2.98 8.52
CA PHE A 67 -2.95 4.40 8.65
C PHE A 67 -3.87 5.31 7.84
N LEU A 68 -4.27 4.88 6.64
CA LEU A 68 -5.23 5.63 5.82
C LEU A 68 -6.59 5.73 6.50
N TRP A 69 -7.05 4.65 7.16
CA TRP A 69 -8.27 4.65 7.96
C TRP A 69 -8.22 5.66 9.11
N GLN A 70 -7.09 5.74 9.81
CA GLN A 70 -6.88 6.72 10.88
C GLN A 70 -6.95 8.16 10.34
N ILE A 71 -6.29 8.44 9.21
CA ILE A 71 -6.34 9.75 8.55
C ILE A 71 -7.79 10.12 8.21
N CYS A 72 -8.55 9.19 7.62
CA CYS A 72 -9.98 9.39 7.36
C CYS A 72 -10.76 9.68 8.65
N GLY A 73 -10.38 9.07 9.77
CA GLY A 73 -10.98 9.34 11.08
C GLY A 73 -10.75 10.75 11.59
N GLU A 74 -9.56 11.32 11.40
CA GLU A 74 -9.26 12.70 11.81
C GLU A 74 -9.92 13.71 10.85
N ILE A 75 -9.97 13.43 9.55
CA ILE A 75 -10.68 14.27 8.57
C ILE A 75 -12.19 14.33 8.90
N ALA A 76 -12.79 13.23 9.38
CA ALA A 76 -14.19 13.21 9.80
C ALA A 76 -14.50 14.16 10.98
N LYS A 77 -13.48 14.51 11.76
CA LYS A 77 -13.58 15.40 12.93
C LYS A 77 -13.17 16.83 12.61
N ASP A 78 -13.07 17.18 11.33
CA ASP A 78 -12.51 18.45 10.83
C ASP A 78 -11.06 18.74 11.29
N HIS A 79 -10.34 17.69 11.74
CA HIS A 79 -8.93 17.74 12.16
C HIS A 79 -8.00 17.26 11.03
N SER A 80 -8.22 17.78 9.83
CA SER A 80 -7.52 17.34 8.61
C SER A 80 -6.03 17.67 8.62
N PHE A 81 -5.67 18.86 9.10
CA PHE A 81 -4.28 19.34 9.19
C PHE A 81 -3.76 19.24 10.62
N CYS A 82 -3.32 18.03 10.98
CA CYS A 82 -2.72 17.76 12.29
C CYS A 82 -1.42 16.96 12.14
N GLU A 83 -0.54 17.09 13.12
CA GLU A 83 0.73 16.35 13.19
C GLU A 83 0.53 14.84 13.06
N LYS A 84 -0.54 14.29 13.68
CA LYS A 84 -0.89 12.87 13.59
C LYS A 84 -1.10 12.40 12.15
N ASN A 85 -1.79 13.20 11.32
CA ASN A 85 -1.99 12.89 9.91
C ASN A 85 -0.69 13.00 9.11
N ALA A 86 0.16 13.99 9.39
CA ALA A 86 1.48 14.10 8.78
C ALA A 86 2.35 12.87 9.08
N VAL A 87 2.39 12.43 10.34
CA VAL A 87 3.12 11.22 10.75
C VAL A 87 2.56 9.98 10.06
N ASN A 88 1.24 9.82 9.99
CA ASN A 88 0.61 8.67 9.33
C ASN A 88 0.88 8.65 7.81
N LEU A 89 0.84 9.80 7.13
CA LEU A 89 1.24 9.91 5.72
C LEU A 89 2.72 9.56 5.52
N GLY A 90 3.59 10.00 6.43
CA GLY A 90 5.01 9.62 6.44
C GLY A 90 5.22 8.12 6.62
N ARG A 91 4.40 7.45 7.44
CA ARG A 91 4.42 5.99 7.60
C ARG A 91 3.94 5.28 6.33
N ILE A 92 2.86 5.73 5.71
CA ILE A 92 2.37 5.21 4.42
C ILE A 92 3.46 5.33 3.36
N SER A 93 4.13 6.48 3.28
CA SER A 93 5.24 6.69 2.35
C SER A 93 6.36 5.66 2.53
N LYS A 94 6.81 5.43 3.77
CA LYS A 94 7.86 4.44 4.09
C LYS A 94 7.41 3.02 3.74
N ILE A 95 6.17 2.65 4.07
CA ILE A 95 5.63 1.32 3.75
C ILE A 95 5.58 1.10 2.24
N ALA A 96 5.08 2.07 1.48
CA ALA A 96 5.01 2.00 0.02
C ALA A 96 6.41 1.87 -0.60
N LEU A 97 7.41 2.58 -0.05
CA LEU A 97 8.80 2.45 -0.48
C LEU A 97 9.36 1.05 -0.22
N VAL A 98 9.15 0.53 1.00
CA VAL A 98 9.58 -0.83 1.37
C VAL A 98 8.94 -1.87 0.45
N GLU A 99 7.64 -1.75 0.19
CA GLU A 99 6.90 -2.65 -0.70
C GLU A 99 7.44 -2.58 -2.14
N SER A 100 7.73 -1.39 -2.65
CA SER A 100 8.32 -1.22 -3.99
C SER A 100 9.73 -1.82 -4.10
N VAL A 101 10.56 -1.65 -3.08
CA VAL A 101 11.90 -2.26 -3.01
C VAL A 101 11.79 -3.78 -2.95
N LEU A 102 10.90 -4.32 -2.11
CA LEU A 102 10.66 -5.76 -2.01
C LEU A 102 10.19 -6.33 -3.35
N CYS A 103 9.22 -5.69 -4.00
CA CYS A 103 8.74 -6.11 -5.32
C CYS A 103 9.85 -6.04 -6.38
N THR A 104 10.75 -5.06 -6.30
CA THR A 104 11.91 -4.95 -7.20
C THR A 104 12.86 -6.13 -6.99
N VAL A 105 13.24 -6.41 -5.73
CA VAL A 105 14.12 -7.53 -5.38
C VAL A 105 13.49 -8.87 -5.80
N GLY A 106 12.21 -9.09 -5.49
CA GLY A 106 11.48 -10.29 -5.88
C GLY A 106 11.44 -10.48 -7.40
N THR A 107 11.19 -9.40 -8.14
CA THR A 107 11.19 -9.44 -9.62
C THR A 107 12.57 -9.77 -10.17
N VAL A 108 13.65 -9.17 -9.65
CA VAL A 108 15.03 -9.45 -10.07
C VAL A 108 15.40 -10.91 -9.78
N VAL A 109 15.07 -11.42 -8.58
CA VAL A 109 15.31 -12.82 -8.23
C VAL A 109 14.59 -13.77 -9.18
N LEU A 110 13.30 -13.55 -9.43
CA LEU A 110 12.54 -14.38 -10.35
C LEU A 110 13.05 -14.29 -11.79
N PHE A 111 13.52 -13.11 -12.21
CA PHE A 111 14.12 -12.89 -13.53
C PHE A 111 15.40 -13.71 -13.69
N LEU A 112 16.31 -13.67 -12.70
CA LEU A 112 17.55 -14.45 -12.70
C LEU A 112 17.29 -15.96 -12.71
N LEU A 113 16.19 -16.40 -12.12
CA LEU A 113 15.73 -17.80 -12.16
C LEU A 113 15.02 -18.19 -13.47
N ASN A 114 14.94 -17.27 -14.45
CA ASN A 114 14.18 -17.42 -15.69
C ASN A 114 12.69 -17.80 -15.45
N ALA A 115 12.14 -17.41 -14.30
CA ALA A 115 10.80 -17.75 -13.84
C ALA A 115 9.75 -16.65 -14.17
N VAL A 116 10.17 -15.58 -14.85
CA VAL A 116 9.30 -14.45 -15.23
C VAL A 116 9.03 -14.48 -16.74
N ARG A 117 7.76 -14.40 -17.12
CA ARG A 117 7.35 -14.19 -18.52
C ARG A 117 7.37 -12.69 -18.85
N PRO A 118 7.62 -12.28 -20.11
CA PRO A 118 7.70 -10.85 -20.48
C PRO A 118 6.50 -10.01 -20.02
N ILE A 119 5.28 -10.56 -20.14
CA ILE A 119 4.06 -9.89 -19.67
C ILE A 119 4.01 -9.71 -18.15
N MET A 120 4.54 -10.66 -17.38
CA MET A 120 4.62 -10.57 -15.92
C MET A 120 5.63 -9.52 -15.50
N LEU A 121 6.77 -9.43 -16.20
CA LEU A 121 7.79 -8.41 -15.95
C LEU A 121 7.21 -7.01 -16.12
N LEU A 122 6.43 -6.78 -17.19
CA LEU A 122 5.77 -5.50 -17.42
C LEU A 122 4.82 -5.14 -16.27
N ILE A 123 4.01 -6.10 -15.80
CA ILE A 123 3.10 -5.88 -14.66
C ILE A 123 3.88 -5.51 -13.40
N PHE A 124 4.95 -6.23 -13.08
CA PHE A 124 5.76 -5.94 -11.89
C PHE A 124 6.41 -4.55 -11.97
N VAL A 125 6.97 -4.17 -13.12
CA VAL A 125 7.54 -2.84 -13.32
C VAL A 125 6.48 -1.75 -13.08
N LEU A 126 5.26 -1.95 -13.60
CA LEU A 126 4.17 -0.99 -13.45
C LEU A 126 3.73 -0.88 -11.98
N LEU A 127 3.63 -2.00 -11.25
CA LEU A 127 3.34 -2.02 -9.82
C LEU A 127 4.42 -1.29 -9.01
N ILE A 128 5.69 -1.55 -9.30
CA ILE A 128 6.83 -0.88 -8.65
C ILE A 128 6.76 0.63 -8.87
N LEU A 129 6.51 1.08 -10.10
CA LEU A 129 6.38 2.51 -10.42
C LEU A 129 5.22 3.17 -9.66
N VAL A 130 4.07 2.50 -9.59
CA VAL A 130 2.92 2.99 -8.82
C VAL A 130 3.27 3.09 -7.33
N GLY A 131 3.92 2.08 -6.77
CA GLY A 131 4.33 2.09 -5.36
C GLY A 131 5.31 3.22 -5.04
N PHE A 132 6.31 3.45 -5.90
CA PHE A 132 7.22 4.61 -5.78
C PHE A 132 6.47 5.94 -5.88
N ALA A 133 5.53 6.07 -6.83
CA ALA A 133 4.72 7.28 -6.98
C ALA A 133 3.87 7.54 -5.73
N VAL A 134 3.23 6.51 -5.18
CA VAL A 134 2.45 6.58 -3.92
C VAL A 134 3.35 6.97 -2.75
N SER A 135 4.56 6.40 -2.68
CA SER A 135 5.53 6.74 -1.63
C SER A 135 5.90 8.22 -1.68
N LEU A 136 6.26 8.73 -2.87
CA LEU A 136 6.65 10.12 -3.05
C LEU A 136 5.47 11.07 -2.78
N ALA A 137 4.29 10.77 -3.34
CA ALA A 137 3.08 11.56 -3.13
C ALA A 137 2.73 11.65 -1.63
N SER A 138 2.82 10.53 -0.91
CA SER A 138 2.54 10.49 0.53
C SER A 138 3.59 11.26 1.35
N ALA A 139 4.87 11.21 0.96
CA ALA A 139 5.93 12.00 1.61
C ALA A 139 5.71 13.51 1.42
N VAL A 140 5.35 13.92 0.21
CA VAL A 140 5.04 15.32 -0.09
C VAL A 140 3.81 15.75 0.71
N ALA A 141 2.74 14.96 0.70
CA ALA A 141 1.53 15.24 1.48
C ALA A 141 1.84 15.34 2.99
N ALA A 142 2.68 14.45 3.54
CA ALA A 142 3.09 14.52 4.94
C ALA A 142 3.74 15.86 5.29
N ARG A 143 4.68 16.34 4.46
CA ARG A 143 5.36 17.63 4.66
C ARG A 143 4.42 18.81 4.55
N LEU A 144 3.47 18.78 3.61
CA LEU A 144 2.46 19.84 3.45
C LEU A 144 1.53 19.89 4.66
N VAL A 145 1.04 18.74 5.13
CA VAL A 145 0.18 18.64 6.31
C VAL A 145 0.91 19.09 7.57
N GLN A 146 2.19 18.73 7.71
CA GLN A 146 3.01 19.18 8.83
C GLN A 146 3.14 20.71 8.86
N LYS A 147 3.55 21.33 7.73
CA LYS A 147 3.66 22.80 7.64
C LYS A 147 2.34 23.51 7.91
N ALA A 148 1.23 22.97 7.38
CA ALA A 148 -0.10 23.55 7.62
C ALA A 148 -0.51 23.44 9.10
N SER A 149 -0.14 22.35 9.78
CA SER A 149 -0.40 22.15 11.21
C SER A 149 0.41 23.13 12.07
N GLU A 150 1.68 23.35 11.74
CA GLU A 150 2.55 24.30 12.44
C GLU A 150 2.01 25.74 12.31
N LEU A 151 1.66 26.17 11.09
CA LEU A 151 1.07 27.49 10.85
C LEU A 151 -0.24 27.72 11.64
N LYS A 152 -1.08 26.70 11.72
CA LYS A 152 -2.33 26.77 12.51
C LYS A 152 -2.04 26.91 14.01
N HIS A 153 -1.05 26.18 14.51
CA HIS A 153 -0.66 26.24 15.91
C HIS A 153 -0.10 27.62 16.30
N ASP A 154 0.74 28.21 15.45
CA ASP A 154 1.27 29.57 15.68
C ASP A 154 0.16 30.63 15.69
N GLN A 155 -0.84 30.50 14.81
CA GLN A 155 -2.01 31.39 14.80
C GLN A 155 -2.84 31.28 16.09
N ASP A 156 -3.05 30.06 16.59
CA ASP A 156 -3.80 29.82 17.83
C ASP A 156 -3.07 30.37 19.07
N LEU A 157 -1.74 30.49 19.03
CA LEU A 157 -0.91 31.03 20.13
C LEU A 157 -0.83 32.57 20.16
N THR A 158 -1.20 33.24 19.07
CA THR A 158 -1.08 34.71 18.95
C THR A 158 -2.37 35.45 19.31
N ILE A 159 -3.45 34.73 19.64
CA ILE A 159 -4.77 35.26 20.04
C ILE A 159 -4.90 35.26 21.57
#